data_AF-A0A0Q5ZBS5-F1
#
_entry.id   AF-A0A0Q5ZBS5-F1
#
_cell.length_a   1.000
_cell.length_b   1.000
_cell.length_c   1.000
_cell.angle_alpha   90.00
_cell.angle_beta   90.00
_cell.angle_gamma   90.00
#
_symmetry.space_group_name_H-M   'P 1'
#
loop_
_entity.id
_entity.type
_entity.pdbx_description
1 polymer ?
#
loop_
_entity_poly.entity_id
_entity_poly.type
_entity_poly.pdbx_seq_one_letter_code
_entity_poly.pdbx_strand_id
1 'polypeptide(L)'
;MKITLNFLFLTIILSIAVIACKKKDETPPVSDLDKLRNTENISVKMDSAQAINAITMQKVQDVLDLSTLYLSGNKKTEIDKAIYAKIEKYFEKSDSTTFQGLFKELESLQVKKIKVSNINVFKQIKDRDTLDFAKFNVEYFNSKNKSMGTFERNAQYTLVYKQEQMNKEFKFYFLKFYSDPPAKDSTAVGVIK
;
A
#
# COMPACT_ATOMS: atom_id res chain seq x y z
N MET A 1 -16.43 -68.20 -28.21
CA MET A 1 -15.70 -67.33 -27.27
C MET A 1 -15.65 -65.88 -27.80
N LYS A 2 -16.81 -65.20 -27.91
CA LYS A 2 -16.89 -63.78 -28.38
C LYS A 2 -17.82 -62.90 -27.52
N ILE A 3 -18.72 -63.52 -26.75
CA ILE A 3 -19.72 -62.81 -25.94
C ILE A 3 -19.11 -62.32 -24.59
N THR A 4 -18.13 -63.05 -24.04
CA THR A 4 -17.48 -62.72 -22.76
C THR A 4 -16.55 -61.50 -22.84
N LEU A 5 -15.97 -61.21 -24.01
CA LEU A 5 -15.09 -60.06 -24.19
C LEU A 5 -15.88 -58.74 -24.28
N ASN A 6 -17.09 -58.78 -24.84
CA ASN A 6 -17.94 -57.60 -24.98
C ASN A 6 -18.57 -57.18 -23.63
N PHE A 7 -18.88 -58.16 -22.77
CA PHE A 7 -19.33 -57.90 -21.40
C PHE A 7 -18.23 -57.32 -20.50
N LEU A 8 -16.97 -57.73 -20.70
CA LEU A 8 -15.82 -57.20 -19.96
C LEU A 8 -15.52 -55.74 -20.35
N PHE A 9 -15.67 -55.38 -21.62
CA PHE A 9 -15.52 -53.98 -22.05
C PHE A 9 -16.65 -53.08 -21.53
N LEU A 10 -17.89 -53.58 -21.45
CA LEU A 10 -19.02 -52.82 -20.93
C LEU A 10 -18.88 -52.51 -19.42
N THR A 11 -18.36 -53.46 -18.62
CA THR A 11 -18.12 -53.25 -17.19
C THR A 11 -16.95 -52.32 -16.90
N ILE A 12 -15.94 -52.27 -17.78
CA ILE A 12 -14.83 -51.31 -17.68
C ILE A 12 -15.31 -49.89 -18.00
N ILE A 13 -16.14 -49.71 -19.03
CA ILE A 13 -16.68 -48.37 -19.37
C ILE A 13 -17.63 -47.86 -18.28
N LEU A 14 -18.45 -48.75 -17.69
CA LEU A 14 -19.37 -48.37 -16.61
C LEU A 14 -18.63 -48.02 -15.30
N SER A 15 -17.49 -48.63 -15.02
CA SER A 15 -16.66 -48.32 -13.84
C SER A 15 -15.88 -47.01 -13.98
N ILE A 16 -15.51 -46.58 -15.20
CA ILE A 16 -14.89 -45.26 -15.43
C ILE A 16 -15.92 -44.12 -15.25
N ALA A 17 -17.20 -44.36 -15.60
CA ALA A 17 -18.26 -43.37 -15.48
C ALA A 17 -18.59 -42.96 -14.02
N VAL A 18 -18.44 -43.88 -13.06
CA VAL A 18 -18.68 -43.57 -11.62
C VAL A 18 -17.52 -42.81 -10.96
N ILE A 19 -16.29 -42.89 -11.49
CA ILE A 19 -15.14 -42.13 -10.97
C ILE A 19 -15.15 -40.67 -11.47
N ALA A 20 -15.74 -40.41 -12.64
CA ALA A 20 -15.87 -39.07 -13.22
C ALA A 20 -16.90 -38.17 -12.50
N CYS A 21 -17.71 -38.71 -11.58
CA CYS A 21 -18.65 -37.97 -10.75
C CYS A 21 -18.12 -37.63 -9.35
N LYS A 22 -16.79 -37.48 -9.18
CA LYS A 22 -16.29 -36.62 -8.10
C LYS A 22 -16.39 -35.17 -8.56
N LYS A 23 -17.53 -34.54 -8.27
CA LYS A 23 -17.61 -33.08 -8.28
C LYS A 23 -16.46 -32.59 -7.40
N LYS A 24 -15.45 -31.97 -8.02
CA LYS A 24 -14.61 -31.03 -7.29
C LYS A 24 -15.57 -29.99 -6.77
N ASP A 25 -15.60 -29.79 -5.46
CA ASP A 25 -16.30 -28.68 -4.85
C ASP A 25 -15.64 -27.39 -5.36
N GLU A 26 -16.06 -26.98 -6.56
CA GLU A 26 -15.91 -25.64 -7.09
C GLU A 26 -16.88 -24.76 -6.29
N THR A 27 -16.55 -24.57 -5.01
CA THR A 27 -16.90 -23.29 -4.41
C THR A 27 -16.13 -22.25 -5.23
N PRO A 28 -16.82 -21.29 -5.87
CA PRO A 28 -16.13 -20.17 -6.50
C PRO A 28 -15.17 -19.61 -5.46
N PRO A 29 -13.92 -19.26 -5.81
CA PRO A 29 -13.01 -18.63 -4.86
C PRO A 29 -13.75 -17.42 -4.29
N VAL A 30 -14.17 -17.54 -3.04
CA VAL A 30 -14.94 -16.50 -2.36
C VAL A 30 -14.15 -15.23 -2.53
N SER A 31 -14.75 -14.24 -3.19
CA SER A 31 -14.09 -12.97 -3.47
C SER A 31 -13.47 -12.45 -2.17
N ASP A 32 -12.24 -11.94 -2.22
CA ASP A 32 -11.63 -11.37 -1.01
C ASP A 32 -12.52 -10.23 -0.43
N LEU A 33 -13.34 -9.61 -1.28
CA LEU A 33 -14.38 -8.67 -0.87
C LEU A 33 -15.49 -9.33 -0.02
N ASP A 34 -15.91 -10.54 -0.38
CA ASP A 34 -16.93 -11.30 0.36
C ASP A 34 -16.38 -11.89 1.66
N LYS A 35 -15.07 -12.21 1.71
CA LYS A 35 -14.38 -12.55 2.97
C LYS A 35 -14.35 -11.35 3.93
N LEU A 36 -14.04 -10.15 3.42
CA LEU A 36 -14.04 -8.93 4.25
C LEU A 36 -15.44 -8.57 4.77
N ARG A 37 -16.49 -8.81 3.98
CA ARG A 37 -17.89 -8.56 4.39
C ARG A 37 -18.40 -9.54 5.45
N ASN A 38 -17.88 -10.77 5.48
CA ASN A 38 -18.31 -11.84 6.37
C ASN A 38 -17.35 -12.10 7.54
N THR A 39 -16.33 -11.26 7.74
CA THR A 39 -15.47 -11.34 8.91
C THR A 39 -16.19 -10.67 10.09
N GLU A 40 -16.51 -11.42 11.14
CA GLU A 40 -16.91 -10.81 12.42
C GLU A 40 -15.79 -9.87 12.86
N ASN A 41 -16.12 -8.61 13.12
CA ASN A 41 -15.17 -7.59 13.54
C ASN A 41 -14.59 -7.95 14.92
N ILE A 42 -13.57 -8.82 14.94
CA ILE A 42 -12.73 -9.02 16.12
C ILE A 42 -12.05 -7.67 16.35
N SER A 43 -12.51 -6.92 17.34
CA SER A 43 -11.91 -5.64 17.71
C SER A 43 -10.52 -5.90 18.29
N VAL A 44 -9.52 -6.00 17.42
CA VAL A 44 -8.13 -6.03 17.85
C VAL A 44 -7.82 -4.65 18.40
N LYS A 45 -7.59 -4.56 19.72
CA LYS A 45 -7.13 -3.33 20.37
C LYS A 45 -5.71 -3.06 19.88
N MET A 46 -5.61 -2.26 18.83
CA MET A 46 -4.34 -1.76 18.31
C MET A 46 -3.86 -0.62 19.21
N ASP A 47 -2.62 -0.69 19.67
CA ASP A 47 -2.01 0.45 20.38
C ASP A 47 -1.89 1.65 19.41
N SER A 48 -2.03 2.85 19.96
CA SER A 48 -1.97 4.13 19.26
C SER A 48 -0.76 4.26 18.33
N ALA A 49 0.43 3.82 18.76
CA ALA A 49 1.63 3.84 17.93
C ALA A 49 1.56 2.88 16.75
N GLN A 50 1.01 1.68 16.96
CA GLN A 50 0.80 0.70 15.89
C GLN A 50 -0.25 1.23 14.89
N ALA A 51 -1.34 1.82 15.39
CA ALA A 51 -2.39 2.42 14.58
C ALA A 51 -1.84 3.54 13.69
N ILE A 52 -1.01 4.44 14.24
CA ILE A 52 -0.35 5.49 13.46
C ILE A 52 0.57 4.89 12.40
N ASN A 53 1.36 3.87 12.73
CA ASN A 53 2.20 3.18 11.74
C ASN A 53 1.39 2.61 10.57
N ALA A 54 0.31 1.88 10.86
CA ALA A 54 -0.53 1.28 9.81
C ALA A 54 -1.27 2.32 8.97
N ILE A 55 -1.79 3.38 9.59
CA ILE A 55 -2.42 4.49 8.88
C ILE A 55 -1.40 5.17 7.99
N THR A 56 -0.23 5.50 8.53
CA THR A 56 0.85 6.15 7.76
C THR A 56 1.27 5.28 6.58
N MET A 57 1.41 3.96 6.78
CA MET A 57 1.73 3.00 5.71
C MET A 57 0.70 3.06 4.59
N GLN A 58 -0.58 3.00 4.95
CA GLN A 58 -1.68 3.08 4.00
C GLN A 58 -1.65 4.41 3.24
N LYS A 59 -1.47 5.54 3.94
CA LYS A 59 -1.42 6.87 3.31
C LYS A 59 -0.22 7.04 2.37
N VAL A 60 0.94 6.49 2.73
CA VAL A 60 2.13 6.50 1.86
C VAL A 60 1.86 5.65 0.60
N GLN A 61 1.31 4.44 0.77
CA GLN A 61 0.96 3.56 -0.35
C GLN A 61 -0.06 4.23 -1.29
N ASP A 62 -1.12 4.82 -0.73
CA ASP A 62 -2.16 5.53 -1.49
C ASP A 62 -1.57 6.65 -2.36
N VAL A 63 -0.72 7.51 -1.79
CA VAL A 63 -0.10 8.63 -2.51
C VAL A 63 0.76 8.12 -3.66
N LEU A 64 1.56 7.07 -3.43
CA LEU A 64 2.43 6.48 -4.44
C LEU A 64 1.63 5.81 -5.56
N ASP A 65 0.56 5.09 -5.23
CA ASP A 65 -0.30 4.41 -6.20
C ASP A 65 -1.09 5.41 -7.05
N LEU A 66 -1.69 6.43 -6.42
CA LEU A 66 -2.38 7.51 -7.13
C LEU A 66 -1.42 8.28 -8.04
N SER A 67 -0.20 8.54 -7.57
CA SER A 67 0.84 9.20 -8.37
C SER A 67 1.22 8.35 -9.59
N THR A 68 1.42 7.04 -9.40
CA THR A 68 1.71 6.12 -10.51
C THR A 68 0.57 6.06 -11.52
N LEU A 69 -0.68 6.07 -11.04
CA LEU A 69 -1.87 6.09 -11.88
C LEU A 69 -1.97 7.40 -12.69
N TYR A 70 -1.77 8.55 -12.04
CA TYR A 70 -1.74 9.87 -12.68
C TYR A 70 -0.68 9.95 -13.78
N LEU A 71 0.54 9.46 -13.50
CA LEU A 71 1.65 9.47 -14.45
C LEU A 71 1.52 8.47 -15.58
N SER A 72 0.72 7.41 -15.40
CA SER A 72 0.39 6.45 -16.46
C SER A 72 -0.70 6.97 -17.39
N GLY A 73 -1.41 8.04 -17.02
CA GLY A 73 -2.42 8.71 -17.83
C GLY A 73 -1.85 9.77 -18.78
N ASN A 74 -2.74 10.46 -19.49
CA ASN A 74 -2.38 11.50 -20.46
C ASN A 74 -2.28 12.91 -19.84
N LYS A 75 -2.55 13.04 -18.53
CA LYS A 75 -2.52 14.28 -17.73
C LYS A 75 -3.43 15.41 -18.24
N LYS A 76 -4.39 15.07 -19.12
CA LYS A 76 -5.26 16.03 -19.82
C LYS A 76 -6.74 15.70 -19.67
N THR A 77 -7.06 14.55 -19.10
CA THR A 77 -8.45 14.11 -18.93
C THR A 77 -9.02 14.60 -17.60
N GLU A 78 -10.34 14.65 -17.48
CA GLU A 78 -11.01 14.93 -16.21
C GLU A 78 -10.71 13.87 -15.15
N ILE A 79 -10.42 12.63 -15.57
CA ILE A 79 -9.98 11.55 -14.68
C ILE A 79 -8.60 11.89 -14.11
N ASP A 80 -7.66 12.33 -14.94
CA ASP A 80 -6.32 12.72 -14.49
C ASP A 80 -6.40 13.87 -13.48
N LYS A 81 -7.24 14.88 -13.74
CA LYS A 81 -7.49 16.00 -12.81
C LYS A 81 -8.07 15.51 -11.49
N ALA A 82 -9.04 14.59 -11.54
CA ALA A 82 -9.64 14.03 -10.34
C ALA A 82 -8.63 13.21 -9.51
N ILE A 83 -7.73 12.47 -10.15
CA ILE A 83 -6.65 11.74 -9.47
C ILE A 83 -5.68 12.73 -8.83
N TYR A 84 -5.25 13.77 -9.56
CA TYR A 84 -4.36 14.80 -9.03
C TYR A 84 -4.97 15.48 -7.80
N ALA A 85 -6.24 15.91 -7.89
CA ALA A 85 -6.96 16.50 -6.76
C ALA A 85 -7.13 15.53 -5.57
N LYS A 86 -7.16 14.21 -5.81
CA LYS A 86 -7.12 13.21 -4.74
C LYS A 86 -5.76 13.17 -4.06
N ILE A 87 -4.66 13.22 -4.82
CA ILE A 87 -3.29 13.27 -4.27
C ILE A 87 -3.15 14.50 -3.38
N GLU A 88 -3.59 15.68 -3.84
CA GLU A 88 -3.52 16.93 -3.08
C GLU A 88 -4.20 16.86 -1.71
N LYS A 89 -5.31 16.13 -1.60
CA LYS A 89 -6.04 15.98 -0.32
C LYS A 89 -5.25 15.26 0.77
N TYR A 90 -4.17 14.55 0.44
CA TYR A 90 -3.30 13.93 1.43
C TYR A 90 -2.31 14.92 2.05
N PHE A 91 -2.20 16.15 1.53
CA PHE A 91 -1.24 17.14 1.95
C PHE A 91 -1.94 18.27 2.69
N GLU A 92 -1.32 18.82 3.74
CA GLU A 92 -1.92 19.95 4.47
C GLU A 92 -1.99 21.19 3.58
N LYS A 93 -0.93 21.39 2.80
CA LYS A 93 -0.81 22.38 1.73
C LYS A 93 -0.07 21.73 0.57
N SER A 94 -0.55 21.92 -0.64
CA SER A 94 0.15 21.54 -1.86
C SER A 94 0.33 22.75 -2.76
N ASP A 95 1.46 22.75 -3.47
CA ASP A 95 1.79 23.71 -4.52
C ASP A 95 2.30 22.97 -5.77
N SER A 96 2.64 23.72 -6.81
CA SER A 96 3.13 23.15 -8.07
C SER A 96 4.46 22.38 -7.94
N THR A 97 5.18 22.53 -6.83
CA THR A 97 6.49 21.88 -6.59
C THR A 97 6.40 20.67 -5.69
N THR A 98 5.32 20.55 -4.91
CA THR A 98 5.11 19.52 -3.88
C THR A 98 5.31 18.10 -4.41
N PHE A 99 4.89 17.83 -5.64
CA PHE A 99 4.99 16.50 -6.26
C PHE A 99 6.13 16.35 -7.26
N GLN A 100 6.88 17.41 -7.57
CA GLN A 100 7.87 17.37 -8.66
C GLN A 100 8.96 16.31 -8.42
N GLY A 101 9.49 16.23 -7.19
CA GLY A 101 10.51 15.23 -6.84
C GLY A 101 9.98 13.80 -7.00
N LEU A 102 8.80 13.54 -6.44
CA LEU A 102 8.11 12.25 -6.56
C LEU A 102 7.86 11.88 -8.03
N PHE A 103 7.22 12.77 -8.79
CA PHE A 103 6.85 12.49 -10.16
C PHE A 103 8.07 12.28 -11.06
N LYS A 104 9.10 13.12 -10.91
CA LYS A 104 10.35 12.96 -11.65
C LYS A 104 11.00 11.60 -11.39
N GLU A 105 11.01 11.14 -10.13
CA GLU A 105 11.55 9.82 -9.78
C GLU A 105 10.74 8.69 -10.43
N LEU A 106 9.41 8.70 -10.27
CA LEU A 106 8.54 7.66 -10.81
C LEU A 106 8.57 7.59 -12.35
N GLU A 107 8.59 8.74 -13.02
CA GLU A 107 8.68 8.83 -14.48
C GLU A 107 10.04 8.37 -14.99
N SER A 108 11.13 8.82 -14.35
CA SER A 108 12.50 8.45 -14.75
C SER A 108 12.72 6.95 -14.68
N LEU A 109 12.12 6.28 -13.69
CA LEU A 109 12.22 4.83 -13.52
C LEU A 109 11.11 4.07 -14.26
N GLN A 110 10.18 4.78 -14.91
CA GLN A 110 9.01 4.20 -15.60
C GLN A 110 8.23 3.22 -14.71
N VAL A 111 8.03 3.60 -13.44
CA VAL A 111 7.39 2.77 -12.44
C VAL A 111 5.94 2.46 -12.84
N LYS A 112 5.53 1.19 -12.66
CA LYS A 112 4.16 0.71 -12.92
C LYS A 112 3.46 0.17 -11.70
N LYS A 113 4.21 -0.31 -10.72
CA LYS A 113 3.68 -0.77 -9.45
C LYS A 113 4.67 -0.44 -8.35
N ILE A 114 4.14 -0.17 -7.17
CA ILE A 114 4.90 0.22 -5.99
C ILE A 114 4.50 -0.68 -4.82
N LYS A 115 5.47 -1.05 -4.00
CA LYS A 115 5.23 -1.70 -2.71
C LYS A 115 5.96 -0.93 -1.62
N VAL A 116 5.21 -0.41 -0.66
CA VAL A 116 5.78 0.17 0.56
C VAL A 116 6.05 -0.96 1.55
N SER A 117 7.11 -0.82 2.35
CA SER A 117 7.46 -1.76 3.43
C SER A 117 8.29 -1.07 4.51
N ASN A 118 8.50 -1.75 5.64
CA ASN A 118 9.39 -1.33 6.72
C ASN A 118 9.14 0.11 7.19
N ILE A 119 7.87 0.45 7.42
CA ILE A 119 7.54 1.77 7.95
C ILE A 119 7.93 1.89 9.42
N ASN A 120 8.49 3.04 9.78
CA ASN A 120 8.77 3.43 11.14
C ASN A 120 8.41 4.91 11.32
N VAL A 121 7.40 5.20 12.13
CA VAL A 121 7.08 6.57 12.55
C VAL A 121 7.84 6.96 13.80
N PHE A 122 8.33 8.20 13.84
CA PHE A 122 9.06 8.73 14.98
C PHE A 122 8.89 10.25 15.05
N LYS A 123 9.21 10.80 16.22
CA LYS A 123 9.14 12.23 16.49
C LYS A 123 10.53 12.79 16.63
N GLN A 124 10.75 14.00 16.10
CA GLN A 124 11.96 14.77 16.36
C GLN A 124 11.56 16.09 17.01
N ILE A 125 12.20 16.42 18.13
CA ILE A 125 12.07 17.73 18.75
C ILE A 125 13.09 18.64 18.07
N LYS A 126 12.62 19.71 17.44
CA LYS A 126 13.47 20.75 16.89
C LYS A 126 13.09 22.07 17.55
N ASP A 127 14.05 22.66 18.25
CA ASP A 127 13.85 23.85 19.07
C ASP A 127 12.74 23.64 20.13
N ARG A 128 11.53 24.13 19.87
CA ARG A 128 10.35 23.98 20.73
C ARG A 128 9.19 23.22 20.08
N ASP A 129 9.37 22.82 18.82
CA ASP A 129 8.35 22.13 18.04
C ASP A 129 8.64 20.62 17.97
N THR A 130 7.57 19.83 18.00
CA THR A 130 7.64 18.39 17.77
C THR A 130 7.23 18.11 16.32
N LEU A 131 8.14 17.49 15.56
CA LEU A 131 7.93 17.14 14.16
C LEU A 131 7.71 15.63 14.03
N ASP A 132 6.62 15.23 13.36
CA ASP A 132 6.32 13.83 13.11
C ASP A 132 6.89 13.39 11.74
N PHE A 133 7.65 12.30 11.75
CA PHE A 133 8.30 11.73 10.57
C PHE A 133 7.96 10.26 10.39
N ALA A 134 7.99 9.82 9.14
CA ALA A 134 7.85 8.44 8.73
C ALA A 134 9.03 8.07 7.85
N LYS A 135 9.74 7.00 8.21
CA LYS A 135 10.79 6.38 7.40
C LYS A 135 10.26 5.08 6.84
N PHE A 136 10.44 4.83 5.54
CA PHE A 136 9.88 3.66 4.88
C PHE A 136 10.71 3.25 3.65
N ASN A 137 10.55 1.99 3.26
CA ASN A 137 11.14 1.45 2.04
C ASN A 137 10.10 1.42 0.93
N VAL A 138 10.53 1.80 -0.27
CA VAL A 138 9.71 1.78 -1.48
C VAL A 138 10.37 0.88 -2.51
N GLU A 139 9.71 -0.22 -2.84
CA GLU A 139 10.13 -1.11 -3.92
C GLU A 139 9.37 -0.78 -5.20
N TYR A 140 10.10 -0.55 -6.28
CA TYR A 140 9.53 -0.20 -7.58
C TYR A 140 9.52 -1.37 -8.54
N PHE A 141 8.46 -1.47 -9.34
CA PHE A 141 8.30 -2.50 -10.35
C PHE A 141 8.00 -1.90 -11.71
N ASN A 142 8.61 -2.46 -12.75
CA ASN A 142 8.30 -2.09 -14.14
C ASN A 142 7.04 -2.80 -14.66
N SER A 143 6.71 -2.57 -15.94
CA SER A 143 5.57 -3.19 -16.62
C SER A 143 5.60 -4.72 -16.69
N LYS A 144 6.77 -5.34 -16.53
CA LYS A 144 6.94 -6.80 -16.47
C LYS A 144 6.90 -7.32 -15.02
N ASN A 145 6.47 -6.49 -14.07
CA ASN A 145 6.47 -6.79 -12.64
C ASN A 145 7.87 -7.19 -12.10
N LYS A 146 8.94 -6.73 -12.75
CA LYS A 146 10.32 -6.93 -12.29
C LYS A 146 10.69 -5.82 -11.32
N SER A 147 11.21 -6.20 -10.16
CA SER A 147 11.75 -5.25 -9.17
C SER A 147 12.91 -4.47 -9.78
N MET A 148 12.88 -3.15 -9.61
CA MET A 148 13.87 -2.18 -10.08
C MET A 148 14.77 -1.68 -8.93
N GLY A 149 14.54 -2.19 -7.72
CA GLY A 149 15.25 -1.80 -6.52
C GLY A 149 14.31 -1.31 -5.43
N THR A 150 14.88 -1.25 -4.23
CA THR A 150 14.23 -0.77 -3.02
C THR A 150 14.95 0.48 -2.54
N PHE A 151 14.19 1.54 -2.31
CA PHE A 151 14.69 2.85 -1.97
C PHE A 151 14.16 3.28 -0.61
N GLU A 152 15.06 3.70 0.26
CA GLU A 152 14.67 4.28 1.54
C GLU A 152 14.21 5.73 1.32
N ARG A 153 13.05 6.06 1.89
CA ARG A 153 12.43 7.38 1.79
C ARG A 153 11.91 7.83 3.15
N ASN A 154 11.76 9.13 3.29
CA ASN A 154 11.18 9.74 4.49
C ASN A 154 10.00 10.64 4.08
N ALA A 155 9.06 10.82 4.98
CA ALA A 155 8.02 11.83 4.86
C ALA A 155 7.80 12.51 6.20
N GLN A 156 7.52 13.80 6.17
CA GLN A 156 7.03 14.55 7.32
C GLN A 156 5.51 14.63 7.25
N TYR A 157 4.83 14.46 8.37
CA TYR A 157 3.37 14.49 8.45
C TYR A 157 2.89 15.23 9.70
N THR A 158 1.57 15.45 9.79
CA THR A 158 0.89 15.99 10.96
C THR A 158 -0.47 15.32 11.14
N LEU A 159 -0.93 15.26 12.39
CA LEU A 159 -2.25 14.77 12.79
C LEU A 159 -3.08 15.95 13.34
N VAL A 160 -4.04 16.43 12.55
CA VAL A 160 -4.89 17.57 12.94
C VAL A 160 -6.18 17.05 13.58
N TYR A 161 -6.42 17.41 14.83
CA TYR A 161 -7.64 17.04 15.53
C TYR A 161 -8.84 17.86 15.05
N LYS A 162 -9.95 17.21 14.70
CA LYS A 162 -11.22 17.89 14.40
C LYS A 162 -12.12 17.88 15.64
N GLN A 163 -12.54 19.07 16.11
CA GLN A 163 -13.42 19.22 17.28
C GLN A 163 -14.92 19.09 16.96
N GLU A 164 -15.31 18.80 15.72
CA GLU A 164 -16.71 18.73 15.32
C GLU A 164 -17.31 17.34 15.64
N GLN A 165 -18.14 17.29 16.68
CA GLN A 165 -19.04 16.20 17.09
C GLN A 165 -18.39 14.89 17.57
N MET A 166 -18.33 14.71 18.91
CA MET A 166 -18.30 13.47 19.74
C MET A 166 -17.36 12.28 19.37
N ASN A 167 -16.81 12.21 18.17
CA ASN A 167 -15.88 11.22 17.69
C ASN A 167 -14.51 11.87 17.60
N LYS A 168 -13.55 11.33 18.35
CA LYS A 168 -12.16 11.79 18.34
C LYS A 168 -11.49 11.36 17.03
N GLU A 169 -11.81 12.02 15.93
CA GLU A 169 -11.18 11.77 14.64
C GLU A 169 -10.03 12.75 14.41
N PHE A 170 -8.89 12.21 14.01
CA PHE A 170 -7.76 12.99 13.53
C PHE A 170 -7.68 12.91 12.02
N LYS A 171 -7.29 14.03 11.39
CA LYS A 171 -6.96 14.08 9.97
C LYS A 171 -5.46 13.93 9.80
N PHE A 172 -5.06 13.00 8.95
CA PHE A 172 -3.67 12.79 8.58
C PHE A 172 -3.32 13.64 7.37
N TYR A 173 -2.23 14.40 7.45
CA TYR A 173 -1.70 15.17 6.34
C TYR A 173 -0.19 15.01 6.21
N PHE A 174 0.31 14.86 4.98
CA PHE A 174 1.72 15.04 4.68
C PHE A 174 2.06 16.53 4.63
N LEU A 175 3.20 16.88 5.23
CA LEU A 175 3.80 18.21 5.16
C LEU A 175 4.87 18.27 4.06
N LYS A 176 5.71 17.23 4.01
CA LYS A 176 6.75 17.06 2.99
C LYS A 176 6.87 15.58 2.66
N PHE A 177 6.55 15.20 1.43
CA PHE A 177 6.71 13.84 0.94
C PHE A 177 8.06 13.70 0.24
N TYR A 178 8.79 12.61 0.52
CA TYR A 178 10.22 12.50 0.20
C TYR A 178 11.04 13.62 0.85
N SER A 179 10.88 13.74 2.16
CA SER A 179 11.68 14.66 2.98
C SER A 179 13.12 14.17 3.10
N ASP A 180 14.02 15.12 3.33
CA ASP A 180 15.40 14.80 3.72
C ASP A 180 15.37 13.94 5.00
N PRO A 181 16.35 13.02 5.16
CA PRO A 181 16.48 12.30 6.41
C PRO A 181 16.67 13.31 7.55
N PRO A 182 16.12 13.03 8.74
CA PRO A 182 16.33 13.89 9.89
C PRO A 182 17.83 14.02 10.17
N ALA A 183 18.27 15.23 10.51
CA ALA A 183 19.66 15.48 10.86
C ALA A 183 20.06 14.51 11.99
N LYS A 184 21.14 13.75 11.78
CA LYS A 184 21.73 12.93 12.83
C LYS A 184 22.27 13.89 13.89
N ASP A 185 21.90 13.69 15.15
CA ASP A 185 22.60 14.33 16.26
C ASP A 185 24.05 13.85 16.23
N SER A 186 24.95 14.70 15.72
CA SER A 186 26.38 14.54 15.94
C SER A 186 26.66 14.89 17.40
N THR A 187 26.45 13.96 18.31
CA THR A 187 27.13 14.03 19.60
C THR A 187 28.60 13.73 19.33
N ALA A 188 29.41 14.78 19.22
CA ALA A 188 30.85 14.66 19.36
C ALA A 188 31.10 14.13 20.77
N VAL A 189 31.25 12.82 20.90
CA VAL A 189 31.63 12.19 22.17
C VAL A 189 33.00 12.76 22.51
N GLY A 190 33.03 13.63 23.51
CA GLY A 190 34.24 14.32 23.94
C GLY A 190 35.31 13.30 24.25
N VAL A 191 36.44 13.41 23.54
CA VAL A 191 37.67 12.71 23.91
C VAL A 191 38.16 13.36 25.19
N ILE A 192 38.07 12.63 26.30
CA ILE A 192 38.76 13.01 27.54
C ILE A 192 40.25 12.78 27.26
N LYS A 193 41.05 13.86 27.32
CA LYS A 193 42.51 13.81 27.29
C LYS A 193 43.07 13.46 28.66
#